data_AF-A0A1I1GXM4-F1
#
_entry.id   AF-A0A1I1GXM4-F1
#
_cell.length_a   1.000
_cell.length_b   1.000
_cell.length_c   1.000
_cell.angle_alpha   90.00
_cell.angle_beta   90.00
_cell.angle_gamma   90.00
#
_symmetry.space_group_name_H-M   'P 1'
#
loop_
_entity.id
_entity.type
_entity.pdbx_description
1 polymer ?
#
loop_
_entity_poly.entity_id
_entity_poly.type
_entity_poly.pdbx_seq_one_letter_code
_entity_poly.pdbx_strand_id
1 'polypeptide(L)'
;MAGNHEFYGHHWTQLLDELRLQAKVHGVHFLEYDSVTIQGIRFLGCTLWTDFEFFGLSRRSQMMRAAERGLNDFRRIEADPLMAEHTSVAPRQSKPRLTAAHTLARHQDSLTWLKSELLQGEPKNTVVVTHHYPHQNSTHPKWAQDDLTAIFGSKLPNEVLLGASLLPVAWCRTNGRRNW
;
A
#
# COMPACT_ATOMS: atom_id res chain seq x y z
N MET A 1 0.35 -0.05 11.70
CA MET A 1 0.24 0.54 10.36
C MET A 1 -1.19 0.37 9.86
N ALA A 2 -1.63 1.16 8.88
CA ALA A 2 -2.93 0.97 8.24
C ALA A 2 -2.79 -0.08 7.11
N GLY A 3 -3.85 -0.86 6.89
CA GLY A 3 -4.08 -1.57 5.64
C GLY A 3 -5.10 -0.83 4.79
N ASN A 4 -5.45 -1.38 3.63
CA ASN A 4 -6.40 -0.76 2.71
C ASN A 4 -7.84 -0.69 3.29
N HIS A 5 -8.22 -1.65 4.14
CA HIS A 5 -9.55 -1.72 4.73
C HIS A 5 -9.80 -0.65 5.81
N GLU A 6 -8.75 -0.21 6.51
CA GLU A 6 -8.85 0.87 7.48
C GLU A 6 -9.35 2.17 6.82
N PHE A 7 -9.08 2.37 5.52
CA PHE A 7 -9.52 3.55 4.76
C PHE A 7 -10.99 3.49 4.32
N TYR A 8 -11.69 2.38 4.49
CA TYR A 8 -13.04 2.22 3.96
C TYR A 8 -14.04 3.15 4.67
N GLY A 9 -14.66 4.06 3.91
CA GLY A 9 -15.58 5.08 4.42
C GLY A 9 -14.87 6.36 4.90
N HIS A 10 -13.56 6.44 4.73
CA HIS A 10 -12.75 7.57 5.15
C HIS A 10 -12.06 8.26 3.97
N HIS A 11 -11.66 9.51 4.20
CA HIS A 11 -10.75 10.22 3.32
C HIS A 11 -9.31 9.86 3.67
N TRP A 12 -8.55 9.46 2.67
CA TRP A 12 -7.22 8.86 2.84
C TRP A 12 -6.30 9.72 3.69
N THR A 13 -6.06 10.97 3.28
CA THR A 13 -5.11 11.89 3.95
C THR A 13 -5.56 12.18 5.39
N GLN A 14 -6.86 12.43 5.58
CA GLN A 14 -7.43 12.76 6.88
C GLN A 14 -7.30 11.59 7.86
N LEU A 15 -7.59 10.37 7.41
CA LEU A 15 -7.45 9.19 8.25
C LEU A 15 -6.00 8.97 8.70
N LEU A 16 -5.01 9.20 7.82
CA LEU A 16 -3.61 9.06 8.21
C LEU A 16 -3.23 10.03 9.34
N ASP A 17 -3.72 11.28 9.27
CA ASP A 17 -3.45 12.28 10.29
C ASP A 17 -4.17 11.94 11.61
N GLU A 18 -5.40 11.45 11.53
CA GLU A 18 -6.14 10.94 12.69
C GLU A 18 -5.42 9.75 13.34
N LEU A 19 -4.99 8.76 12.57
CA LEU A 19 -4.27 7.59 13.07
C LEU A 19 -2.95 7.99 13.74
N ARG A 20 -2.20 8.93 13.17
CA ARG A 20 -0.99 9.47 13.80
C ARG A 20 -1.28 10.16 15.14
N LEU A 21 -2.37 10.93 15.21
CA LEU A 21 -2.78 11.59 16.45
C LEU A 21 -3.18 10.56 17.51
N GLN A 22 -4.04 9.59 17.16
CA GLN A 22 -4.51 8.56 18.09
C GLN A 22 -3.37 7.66 18.56
N ALA A 23 -2.42 7.32 17.69
CA ALA A 23 -1.25 6.55 18.06
C ALA A 23 -0.43 7.24 19.17
N LYS A 24 -0.26 8.56 19.09
CA LYS A 24 0.40 9.35 20.14
C LYS A 24 -0.39 9.31 21.45
N VAL A 25 -1.71 9.49 21.38
CA VAL A 25 -2.60 9.45 22.56
C VAL A 25 -2.52 8.10 23.28
N HIS A 26 -2.44 7.01 22.53
CA HIS A 26 -2.45 5.65 23.07
C HIS A 26 -1.06 5.04 23.29
N GLY A 27 0.02 5.78 23.03
CA GLY A 27 1.39 5.28 23.19
C GLY A 27 1.74 4.12 22.24
N VAL A 28 1.15 4.10 21.05
CA VAL A 28 1.41 3.09 20.01
C VAL A 28 2.27 3.70 18.91
N HIS A 29 3.20 2.92 18.35
CA HIS A 29 3.96 3.32 17.16
C HIS A 29 3.13 3.06 15.89
N PHE A 30 2.63 4.13 15.28
CA PHE A 30 1.99 4.06 13.97
C PHE A 30 3.01 4.36 12.87
N LEU A 31 3.26 3.38 12.00
CA LEU A 31 4.23 3.48 10.92
C LEU A 31 3.52 3.63 9.56
N GLU A 32 3.67 4.81 8.95
CA GLU A 32 3.35 5.13 7.56
C GLU A 32 4.31 6.24 7.12
N TYR A 33 5.35 5.84 6.37
CA TYR A 33 6.55 6.66 6.12
C TYR A 33 7.27 7.05 7.41
N ASP A 34 7.36 6.09 8.33
CA ASP A 34 7.96 6.31 9.63
C ASP A 34 8.73 5.08 10.11
N SER A 35 9.58 5.29 11.12
CA SER A 35 10.41 4.26 11.71
C SER A 35 10.42 4.28 13.23
N VAL A 36 10.74 3.14 13.83
CA VAL A 36 11.00 3.03 15.26
C VAL A 36 12.12 2.02 15.51
N THR A 37 12.99 2.31 16.47
CA THR A 37 14.00 1.34 16.92
C THR A 37 13.60 0.76 18.27
N ILE A 38 13.44 -0.56 18.31
CA ILE A 38 13.07 -1.29 19.52
C ILE A 38 14.17 -2.33 19.76
N GLN A 39 14.83 -2.24 20.91
CA GLN A 39 15.90 -3.18 21.32
C GLN A 39 16.99 -3.36 20.24
N GLY A 40 17.38 -2.26 19.58
CA GLY A 40 18.41 -2.27 18.54
C GLY A 40 17.94 -2.73 17.15
N ILE A 41 16.67 -3.13 17.00
CA ILE A 41 16.06 -3.45 15.71
C ILE A 41 15.26 -2.26 15.21
N ARG A 42 15.59 -1.76 14.02
CA ARG A 42 14.90 -0.68 13.33
C ARG A 42 13.77 -1.24 12.48
N PHE A 43 12.56 -0.77 12.72
CA PHE A 43 11.36 -1.09 11.95
C PHE A 43 11.02 0.09 11.04
N LEU A 44 10.91 -0.17 9.73
CA LEU A 44 10.44 0.79 8.73
C LEU A 44 9.03 0.37 8.30
N GLY A 45 8.05 1.27 8.35
CA GLY A 45 6.68 0.92 7.97
C GLY A 45 6.07 1.83 6.91
N CYS A 46 5.45 1.21 5.92
CA CYS A 46 4.56 1.88 4.97
C CYS A 46 3.52 0.88 4.46
N THR A 47 2.32 1.36 4.12
CA THR A 47 1.24 0.51 3.55
C THR A 47 1.66 -0.12 2.21
N LEU A 48 2.66 0.45 1.55
CA LEU A 48 3.27 0.12 0.25
C LEU A 48 2.34 0.31 -0.95
N TRP A 49 1.07 -0.07 -0.86
CA TRP A 49 0.16 -0.08 -2.02
C TRP A 49 0.79 -0.84 -3.21
N THR A 50 0.28 -0.65 -4.43
CA THR A 50 0.69 -1.48 -5.57
C THR A 50 1.07 -0.66 -6.80
N ASP A 51 2.07 -1.17 -7.52
CA ASP A 51 2.43 -0.77 -8.88
C ASP A 51 1.55 -1.43 -9.97
N PHE A 52 0.75 -2.44 -9.60
CA PHE A 52 0.00 -3.33 -10.50
C PHE A 52 0.89 -4.13 -11.47
N GLU A 53 2.17 -4.28 -11.16
CA GLU A 53 3.16 -4.95 -12.02
C GLU A 53 3.41 -6.40 -11.59
N PHE A 54 2.55 -6.97 -10.74
CA PHE A 54 2.63 -8.38 -10.34
C PHE A 54 2.73 -9.32 -11.55
N PHE A 55 2.02 -9.05 -12.64
CA PHE A 55 2.09 -9.84 -13.87
C PHE A 55 2.98 -9.22 -14.97
N GLY A 56 3.81 -8.26 -14.59
CA GLY A 56 4.68 -7.50 -15.48
C GLY A 56 4.04 -6.22 -16.03
N LEU A 57 4.90 -5.29 -16.42
CA LEU A 57 4.55 -3.96 -16.91
C LEU A 57 3.54 -3.97 -18.08
N SER A 58 3.63 -4.96 -18.98
CA SER A 58 2.73 -5.08 -20.13
C SER A 58 1.25 -5.28 -19.74
N ARG A 59 0.99 -5.82 -18.54
CA ARG A 59 -0.37 -6.03 -18.01
C ARG A 59 -0.85 -4.94 -17.07
N ARG A 60 0.01 -4.00 -16.66
CA ARG A 60 -0.29 -2.95 -15.66
C ARG A 60 -1.60 -2.23 -15.94
N SER A 61 -1.78 -1.71 -17.16
CA SER A 61 -3.00 -0.98 -17.54
C SER A 61 -4.26 -1.85 -17.50
N GLN A 62 -4.14 -3.14 -17.81
CA GLN A 62 -5.26 -4.09 -17.68
C GLN A 62 -5.60 -4.30 -16.20
N MET A 63 -4.59 -4.47 -15.35
CA MET A 63 -4.75 -4.73 -13.92
C MET A 63 -5.33 -3.52 -13.18
N MET A 64 -4.85 -2.31 -13.46
CA MET A 64 -5.42 -1.06 -12.92
C MET A 64 -6.92 -0.96 -13.21
N ARG A 65 -7.32 -1.20 -14.47
CA ARG A 65 -8.74 -1.18 -14.87
C ARG A 65 -9.57 -2.28 -14.20
N ALA A 66 -9.00 -3.48 -14.03
CA ALA A 66 -9.67 -4.58 -13.36
C ALA A 66 -9.89 -4.27 -11.87
N ALA A 67 -8.88 -3.69 -11.22
CA ALA A 67 -8.92 -3.29 -9.82
C ALA A 67 -10.00 -2.22 -9.57
N GLU A 68 -10.01 -1.13 -10.36
CA GLU A 68 -11.01 -0.06 -10.23
C GLU A 68 -12.44 -0.55 -10.39
N ARG A 69 -12.67 -1.52 -11.29
CA ARG A 69 -13.99 -2.13 -11.45
C ARG A 69 -14.33 -3.14 -10.37
N GLY A 70 -13.34 -3.87 -9.86
CA GLY A 70 -13.54 -5.09 -9.08
C GLY A 70 -13.55 -4.88 -7.57
N LEU A 71 -12.94 -3.82 -7.06
CA LEU A 71 -12.60 -3.72 -5.64
C LEU A 71 -13.25 -2.54 -4.95
N ASN A 72 -13.57 -2.76 -3.67
CA ASN A 72 -14.28 -1.79 -2.85
C ASN A 72 -13.40 -0.61 -2.45
N ASP A 73 -12.08 -0.77 -2.51
CA ASP A 73 -11.08 0.28 -2.31
C ASP A 73 -11.45 1.54 -3.13
N PHE A 74 -11.67 1.38 -4.42
CA PHE A 74 -11.98 2.48 -5.35
C PHE A 74 -13.42 3.00 -5.25
N ARG A 75 -14.28 2.33 -4.46
CA ARG A 75 -15.67 2.75 -4.23
C ARG A 75 -15.85 3.41 -2.86
N ARG A 76 -15.07 2.98 -1.87
CA ARG A 76 -15.26 3.29 -0.45
C ARG A 76 -14.20 4.26 0.09
N ILE A 77 -13.10 4.47 -0.61
CA ILE A 77 -12.03 5.37 -0.17
C ILE A 77 -12.13 6.69 -0.93
N GLU A 78 -12.10 7.79 -0.18
CA GLU A 78 -11.99 9.15 -0.70
C GLU A 78 -10.52 9.56 -0.78
N ALA A 79 -10.13 10.27 -1.83
CA ALA A 79 -8.77 10.75 -2.02
C ALA A 79 -8.78 12.14 -2.65
N ASP A 80 -7.82 12.97 -2.28
CA ASP A 80 -7.58 14.24 -2.95
C ASP A 80 -7.31 13.98 -4.44
N PRO A 81 -7.80 14.80 -5.37
CA PRO A 81 -7.47 14.64 -6.77
C PRO A 81 -5.96 14.63 -6.96
N LEU A 82 -5.43 13.65 -7.71
CA LEU A 82 -4.09 13.81 -8.29
C LEU A 82 -4.07 15.14 -9.03
N MET A 83 -3.02 15.95 -8.84
CA MET A 83 -2.89 17.23 -9.51
C MET A 83 -3.00 17.00 -11.02
N ALA A 84 -4.19 17.24 -11.58
CA ALA A 84 -4.44 17.06 -12.99
C ALA A 84 -4.01 18.34 -13.69
N GLU A 85 -3.07 18.18 -14.61
CA GLU A 85 -2.90 19.08 -15.74
C GLU A 85 -4.30 19.42 -16.30
N HIS A 86 -4.58 20.72 -16.35
CA HIS A 86 -5.73 21.41 -16.95
C HIS A 86 -6.74 20.51 -17.69
N THR A 87 -7.66 19.86 -16.96
CA THR A 87 -8.86 19.28 -17.56
C THR A 87 -10.09 19.91 -16.93
N SER A 88 -10.53 21.00 -17.55
CA SER A 88 -11.79 21.66 -17.30
C SER A 88 -12.95 20.77 -17.72
N VAL A 89 -13.40 19.90 -16.81
CA VAL A 89 -14.72 19.28 -16.85
C VAL A 89 -15.38 19.57 -15.50
N ALA A 90 -16.57 20.17 -15.55
CA ALA A 90 -17.32 20.63 -14.37
C ALA A 90 -17.45 19.55 -13.28
N PRO A 91 -17.43 19.93 -11.98
CA PRO A 91 -17.41 18.97 -10.89
C PRO A 91 -18.74 18.21 -10.83
N ARG A 92 -18.69 16.88 -10.99
CA ARG A 92 -19.77 16.04 -10.45
C ARG A 92 -19.77 16.23 -8.94
N GLN A 93 -20.94 16.44 -8.34
CA GLN A 93 -21.16 16.62 -6.89
C GLN A 93 -20.68 15.44 -6.00
N SER A 94 -20.06 14.41 -6.58
CA SER A 94 -19.47 13.29 -5.85
C SER A 94 -18.07 13.67 -5.37
N LYS A 95 -17.81 13.46 -4.07
CA LYS A 95 -16.46 13.56 -3.50
C LYS A 95 -15.46 12.73 -4.33
N PRO A 96 -14.23 13.24 -4.54
CA PRO A 96 -13.21 12.53 -5.31
C PRO A 96 -12.90 11.17 -4.65
N ARG A 97 -12.87 10.13 -5.48
CA ARG A 97 -12.63 8.75 -5.06
C ARG A 97 -11.20 8.35 -5.37
N LEU A 98 -10.72 7.37 -4.62
CA LEU A 98 -9.49 6.69 -4.94
C LEU A 98 -9.53 6.09 -6.36
N THR A 99 -8.42 6.18 -7.08
CA THR A 99 -8.21 5.56 -8.39
C THR A 99 -6.94 4.72 -8.36
N ALA A 100 -6.75 3.84 -9.34
CA ALA A 100 -5.51 3.06 -9.46
C ALA A 100 -4.28 3.95 -9.66
N ALA A 101 -4.46 5.14 -10.25
CA ALA A 101 -3.38 6.11 -10.38
C ALA A 101 -2.90 6.63 -9.00
N HIS A 102 -3.82 6.82 -8.05
CA HIS A 102 -3.44 7.23 -6.68
C HIS A 102 -2.62 6.16 -5.97
N THR A 103 -3.04 4.89 -6.06
CA THR A 103 -2.32 3.79 -5.40
C THR A 103 -0.96 3.55 -6.04
N LEU A 104 -0.84 3.74 -7.36
CA LEU A 104 0.43 3.70 -8.07
C LEU A 104 1.38 4.82 -7.63
N ALA A 105 0.88 6.07 -7.55
CA ALA A 105 1.67 7.21 -7.07
C ALA A 105 2.17 6.97 -5.64
N ARG A 106 1.28 6.52 -4.75
CA ARG A 106 1.63 6.18 -3.37
C ARG A 106 2.67 5.05 -3.30
N HIS A 107 2.59 4.06 -4.18
CA HIS A 107 3.58 2.99 -4.24
C HIS A 107 4.96 3.55 -4.61
N GLN A 108 5.03 4.44 -5.58
CA GLN A 108 6.28 5.10 -5.99
C GLN A 108 6.87 5.95 -4.86
N ASP A 109 6.04 6.71 -4.15
CA ASP A 109 6.45 7.47 -2.96
C ASP A 109 7.00 6.55 -1.86
N SER A 110 6.31 5.42 -1.63
CA SER A 110 6.73 4.42 -0.65
C SER A 110 8.07 3.81 -0.98
N LEU A 111 8.32 3.48 -2.25
CA LEU A 111 9.61 2.95 -2.68
C LEU A 111 10.71 3.99 -2.59
N THR A 112 10.43 5.24 -2.92
CA THR A 112 11.39 6.33 -2.81
C THR A 112 11.82 6.52 -1.36
N TRP A 113 10.86 6.59 -0.45
CA TRP A 113 11.11 6.69 0.99
C TRP A 113 11.86 5.46 1.52
N LEU A 114 11.40 4.24 1.23
CA LEU A 114 12.05 3.01 1.68
C LEU A 114 13.51 2.93 1.23
N LYS A 115 13.79 3.22 -0.04
CA LYS A 115 15.18 3.21 -0.55
C LYS A 115 16.06 4.20 0.20
N SER A 116 15.55 5.40 0.45
CA SER A 116 16.28 6.42 1.22
C SER A 116 16.55 5.96 2.66
N GLU A 117 15.56 5.38 3.33
CA GLU A 117 15.68 4.93 4.72
C GLU A 117 16.59 3.72 4.86
N LEU A 118 16.56 2.78 3.92
CA LEU A 118 17.41 1.59 3.92
C LEU A 118 18.90 1.95 3.83
N LEU A 119 19.27 3.04 3.15
CA LEU A 119 20.65 3.53 3.10
C LEU A 119 21.17 4.04 4.45
N GLN A 120 20.28 4.35 5.40
CA GLN A 120 20.64 4.91 6.70
C GLN A 120 20.81 3.84 7.80
N GLY A 121 20.63 2.55 7.48
CA GLY A 121 20.63 1.47 8.47
C GLY A 121 21.46 0.27 8.05
N GLU A 122 21.71 -0.63 9.01
CA GLU A 122 22.33 -1.92 8.73
C GLU A 122 21.24 -2.96 8.41
N PRO A 123 21.32 -3.69 7.28
CA PRO A 123 20.29 -4.67 6.89
C PRO A 123 19.98 -5.72 7.95
N LYS A 124 20.99 -6.20 8.69
CA LYS A 124 20.84 -7.20 9.76
C LYS A 124 19.97 -6.74 10.93
N ASN A 125 19.87 -5.43 11.14
CA ASN A 125 19.12 -4.81 12.23
C ASN A 125 17.88 -4.08 11.71
N THR A 126 17.51 -4.26 10.44
CA THR A 126 16.39 -3.54 9.81
C THR A 126 15.30 -4.51 9.38
N VAL A 127 14.07 -4.18 9.77
CA VAL A 127 12.84 -4.89 9.39
C VAL A 127 11.95 -3.92 8.64
N VAL A 128 11.49 -4.31 7.45
CA VAL A 128 10.49 -3.55 6.70
C VAL A 128 9.12 -4.22 6.88
N VAL A 129 8.14 -3.42 7.28
CA VAL A 129 6.77 -3.83 7.58
C VAL A 129 5.83 -3.22 6.53
N THR A 130 5.19 -4.06 5.72
CA THR A 130 4.25 -3.61 4.69
C THR A 130 2.92 -4.35 4.77
N HIS A 131 1.84 -3.69 4.34
CA HIS A 131 0.51 -4.29 4.22
C HIS A 131 0.37 -5.01 2.89
N HIS A 132 0.70 -4.32 1.79
CA HIS A 132 0.76 -4.92 0.47
C HIS A 132 2.05 -5.74 0.32
N TYR A 133 1.96 -6.87 -0.38
CA TYR A 133 3.05 -7.82 -0.48
C TYR A 133 4.17 -7.29 -1.37
N PRO A 134 5.45 -7.33 -0.92
CA PRO A 134 6.57 -6.78 -1.66
C PRO A 134 7.04 -7.69 -2.82
N HIS A 135 6.63 -8.96 -2.83
CA HIS A 135 7.09 -9.91 -3.84
C HIS A 135 6.04 -10.98 -4.16
N GLN A 136 6.11 -11.54 -5.37
CA GLN A 136 5.19 -12.58 -5.84
C GLN A 136 5.20 -13.85 -4.97
N ASN A 137 6.36 -14.17 -4.38
CA ASN A 137 6.53 -15.33 -3.49
C ASN A 137 5.72 -15.20 -2.19
N SER A 138 5.18 -14.01 -1.87
CA SER A 138 4.27 -13.80 -0.75
C SER A 138 2.82 -14.19 -1.07
N THR A 139 2.53 -14.58 -2.31
CA THR A 139 1.18 -14.99 -2.75
C THR A 139 1.03 -16.51 -2.71
N HIS A 140 -0.03 -16.99 -2.08
CA HIS A 140 -0.36 -18.42 -2.10
C HIS A 140 -0.62 -18.91 -3.54
N PRO A 141 -0.09 -20.08 -3.98
CA PRO A 141 -0.15 -20.53 -5.38
C PRO A 141 -1.54 -20.51 -6.03
N LYS A 142 -2.58 -20.80 -5.26
CA LYS A 142 -4.00 -20.71 -5.68
C LYS A 142 -4.38 -19.37 -6.33
N TRP A 143 -3.77 -18.27 -5.90
CA TRP A 143 -4.09 -16.91 -6.36
C TRP A 143 -3.06 -16.33 -7.32
N ALA A 144 -2.00 -17.09 -7.63
CA ALA A 144 -0.89 -16.60 -8.45
C ALA A 144 -1.27 -16.27 -9.90
N GLN A 145 -2.48 -16.62 -10.34
CA GLN A 145 -3.02 -16.35 -11.68
C GLN A 145 -4.30 -15.50 -11.65
N ASP A 146 -4.74 -15.04 -10.48
CA ASP A 146 -5.92 -14.17 -10.35
C ASP A 146 -5.53 -12.72 -10.66
N ASP A 147 -6.18 -12.08 -11.63
CA ASP A 147 -5.90 -10.69 -12.02
C ASP A 147 -6.01 -9.71 -10.84
N LEU A 148 -6.89 -9.97 -9.88
CA LEU A 148 -7.03 -9.13 -8.69
C LEU A 148 -5.85 -9.27 -7.73
N THR A 149 -5.00 -10.29 -7.86
CA THR A 149 -3.76 -10.38 -7.08
C THR A 149 -2.82 -9.20 -7.33
N ALA A 150 -2.88 -8.59 -8.52
CA ALA A 150 -2.06 -7.43 -8.85
C ALA A 150 -2.37 -6.19 -8.00
N ILE A 151 -3.53 -6.10 -7.33
CA ILE A 151 -3.74 -5.01 -6.36
C ILE A 151 -3.01 -5.25 -5.03
N PHE A 152 -2.77 -6.51 -4.67
CA PHE A 152 -2.28 -6.86 -3.33
C PHE A 152 -0.77 -7.01 -3.26
N GLY A 153 -0.10 -7.22 -4.40
CA GLY A 153 1.33 -7.47 -4.44
C GLY A 153 2.04 -6.81 -5.60
N SER A 154 3.32 -6.54 -5.37
CA SER A 154 4.27 -5.98 -6.35
C SER A 154 5.46 -6.91 -6.54
N LYS A 155 6.35 -6.54 -7.45
CA LYS A 155 7.64 -7.18 -7.66
C LYS A 155 8.75 -6.19 -7.34
N LEU A 156 9.00 -5.97 -6.05
CA LEU A 156 10.00 -4.99 -5.63
C LEU A 156 11.41 -5.39 -6.11
N PRO A 157 12.27 -4.40 -6.40
CA PRO A 157 13.64 -4.66 -6.82
C PRO A 157 14.45 -5.30 -5.69
N ASN A 158 15.42 -6.15 -6.07
CA ASN A 158 16.25 -6.91 -5.11
C ASN A 158 16.96 -6.02 -4.09
N GLU A 159 17.32 -4.78 -4.46
CA GLU A 159 17.93 -3.82 -3.53
C GLU A 159 17.06 -3.54 -2.30
N VAL A 160 15.73 -3.49 -2.47
CA VAL A 160 14.78 -3.33 -1.36
C VAL A 160 14.60 -4.65 -0.62
N LEU A 161 14.55 -5.77 -1.36
CA LEU A 161 14.37 -7.10 -0.78
C LEU A 161 15.56 -7.57 0.07
N LEU A 162 16.78 -7.15 -0.27
CA LEU A 162 18.03 -7.52 0.40
C LEU A 162 18.48 -6.46 1.42
N GLY A 163 17.95 -5.25 1.36
CA GLY A 163 18.28 -4.16 2.28
C GLY A 163 17.74 -4.34 3.70
N ALA A 164 16.81 -5.29 3.92
CA ALA A 164 16.19 -5.55 5.20
C ALA A 164 15.54 -6.95 5.24
N SER A 165 15.20 -7.42 6.45
CA SER A 165 14.24 -8.51 6.59
C SER A 165 12.83 -7.99 6.29
N LEU A 166 12.16 -8.55 5.27
CA LEU A 166 10.81 -8.16 4.90
C LEU A 166 9.77 -9.02 5.63
N LEU A 167 8.92 -8.36 6.42
CA LEU A 167 7.75 -8.97 7.03
C LEU A 167 6.51 -8.35 6.40
N PRO A 168 5.95 -8.93 5.31
CA PRO A 168 4.59 -8.61 4.95
C PRO A 168 3.72 -8.97 6.16
N VAL A 169 2.92 -8.02 6.65
CA VAL A 169 1.95 -8.31 7.70
C VAL A 169 0.97 -9.32 7.11
N ALA A 170 1.18 -10.60 7.46
CA ALA A 170 0.51 -11.70 6.80
C ALA A 170 -0.99 -11.60 7.02
N TRP A 171 -1.73 -11.45 5.93
CA TRP A 171 -3.17 -11.62 5.95
C TRP A 171 -3.49 -13.12 6.06
N CYS A 172 -4.13 -13.52 7.16
CA CYS A 172 -4.93 -14.73 7.17
C CYS A 172 -6.24 -14.38 6.46
N ARG A 173 -6.45 -14.86 5.22
CA ARG A 173 -7.81 -15.05 4.71
C ARG A 173 -8.48 -16.00 5.69
N THR A 174 -9.21 -15.47 6.67
CA THR A 174 -10.21 -16.30 7.34
C THR A 174 -11.13 -16.82 6.25
N ASN A 175 -11.45 -18.11 6.28
CA ASN A 175 -12.43 -18.74 5.40
C ASN A 175 -13.83 -18.15 5.71
N GLY A 176 -14.03 -16.88 5.42
CA GLY A 176 -15.28 -16.14 5.52
C GLY A 176 -15.89 -16.06 4.13
N ARG A 177 -17.09 -16.62 4.00
CA ARG A 177 -17.88 -16.68 2.77
C ARG A 177 -17.86 -15.36 2.00
N ARG A 178 -17.81 -15.47 0.67
CA ARG A 178 -18.10 -14.38 -0.26
C ARG A 178 -19.36 -13.67 0.21
N ASN A 179 -19.25 -12.37 0.47
CA ASN A 179 -20.33 -11.39 0.37
C ASN A 179 -19.68 -10.02 0.17
N TRP A 180 -19.50 -9.70 -1.12
CA TRP A 180 -19.43 -8.40 -1.81
C TRP A 180 -18.56 -7.27 -1.27
#